data_AF-A0A6J6WL65-F1
#
_entry.id   AF-A0A6J6WL65-F1
#
_cell.length_a   1.000
_cell.length_b   1.000
_cell.length_c   1.000
_cell.angle_alpha   90.00
_cell.angle_beta   90.00
_cell.angle_gamma   90.00
#
_symmetry.space_group_name_H-M   'P 1'
#
loop_
_entity.id
_entity.type
_entity.pdbx_description
1 polymer ?
#
loop_
_entity_poly.entity_id
_entity_poly.type
_entity_poly.pdbx_seq_one_letter_code
_entity_poly.pdbx_strand_id
1 'polypeptide(L)' 'MHLDGISQSDIAELNIPTGIPLLYNLDAEFKPVKKGGEYLDPETAKAAIEAVANQGKK' A
#
# COMPACT_ATOMS: atom_id res chain seq x y z
N MET A 1 -5.72 1.27 -7.48
CA MET A 1 -4.55 2.15 -7.30
C MET A 1 -4.03 2.43 -8.70
N HIS A 2 -3.91 3.70 -9.10
CA HIS A 2 -3.62 4.05 -10.50
C HIS A 2 -2.27 3.52 -10.99
N LEU A 3 -1.27 3.49 -10.10
CA LEU A 3 0.08 3.02 -10.42
C LEU A 3 0.15 1.49 -10.59
N ASP A 4 -0.56 0.73 -9.76
CA ASP A 4 -0.48 -0.74 -9.76
C ASP A 4 -1.44 -1.44 -10.71
N GLY A 5 -2.30 -0.67 -11.39
CA GLY A 5 -3.39 -1.20 -12.21
C GLY A 5 -4.41 -2.01 -11.40
N ILE A 6 -4.48 -1.78 -10.08
CA ILE A 6 -5.42 -2.45 -9.18
C ILE A 6 -6.83 -1.98 -9.51
N SER A 7 -7.70 -2.93 -9.86
CA SER A 7 -9.11 -2.73 -10.20
C SER A 7 -9.88 -2.07 -9.06
N GLN A 8 -11.00 -1.43 -9.36
CA GLN A 8 -11.84 -0.77 -8.35
C GLN A 8 -12.25 -1.72 -7.20
N SER A 9 -12.53 -2.98 -7.54
CA SER A 9 -12.92 -4.02 -6.58
C SER A 9 -11.77 -4.39 -5.64
N ASP A 10 -10.55 -4.51 -6.16
CA ASP A 10 -9.35 -4.85 -5.39
C ASP A 10 -8.85 -3.65 -4.55
N ILE A 11 -9.19 -2.40 -4.93
CA ILE A 11 -8.87 -1.19 -4.15
C ILE A 11 -9.51 -1.23 -2.76
N ALA A 12 -10.72 -1.76 -2.64
CA ALA A 12 -11.45 -1.78 -1.38
C ALA A 12 -10.80 -2.71 -0.34
N GLU A 13 -10.04 -3.71 -0.79
CA GLU A 13 -9.32 -4.66 0.08
C GLU A 13 -7.90 -4.19 0.43
N LEU A 14 -7.46 -3.08 -0.19
CA LEU A 14 -6.11 -2.55 0.00
C LEU A 14 -6.01 -1.73 1.30
N ASN A 15 -5.53 -2.37 2.37
CA ASN A 15 -5.26 -1.72 3.65
C ASN A 15 -3.89 -1.04 3.65
N ILE A 16 -3.80 0.19 3.12
CA ILE A 16 -2.58 1.01 3.24
C ILE A 16 -2.56 1.72 4.59
N PRO A 17 -1.51 1.56 5.41
CA PRO A 17 -1.40 2.19 6.72
C PRO A 17 -1.21 3.71 6.59
N THR A 18 -1.93 4.47 7.39
CA THR A 18 -1.79 5.93 7.47
C THR A 18 -0.52 6.32 8.24
N GLY A 19 0.23 7.31 7.73
CA GLY A 19 1.40 7.86 8.42
C GLY A 19 2.70 7.08 8.23
N ILE A 20 2.71 6.04 7.38
CA ILE A 20 3.92 5.29 7.04
C ILE A 20 4.34 5.61 5.60
N PRO A 21 5.60 6.02 5.37
CA PRO A 21 6.07 6.32 4.03
C PRO A 21 6.15 5.05 3.18
N LEU A 22 5.52 5.10 2.01
CA LEU A 22 5.52 4.04 1.00
C LEU A 22 6.36 4.48 -0.19
N LEU A 23 7.45 3.76 -0.44
CA LEU A 23 8.39 4.04 -1.53
C LEU A 23 7.90 3.39 -2.83
N TYR A 24 7.77 4.19 -3.88
CA TYR A 24 7.56 3.71 -5.24
C TYR A 24 8.79 3.96 -6.08
N ASN A 25 9.42 2.89 -6.57
CA ASN A 25 10.40 2.99 -7.64
C ASN A 25 9.66 2.88 -8.97
N LEU A 26 9.79 3.91 -9.81
CA LEU A 26 9.18 3.94 -11.13
C LEU A 26 10.23 3.66 -12.20
N ASP A 27 9.85 2.90 -13.23
CA ASP A 27 10.67 2.70 -14.42
C ASP A 27 10.55 3.90 -15.39
N ALA A 28 11.26 3.80 -16.52
CA ALA A 28 11.27 4.84 -17.56
C ALA A 28 9.89 5.07 -18.22
N GLU A 29 8.94 4.15 -18.04
CA GLU A 29 7.55 4.26 -18.52
C GLU A 29 6.60 4.77 -17.42
N PHE A 30 7.14 5.27 -16.29
CA PHE A 30 6.40 5.70 -15.11
C PHE A 30 5.55 4.58 -14.48
N LYS A 31 5.91 3.32 -14.70
CA LYS A 31 5.24 2.18 -14.07
C LYS A 31 6.00 1.79 -12.80
N PRO A 32 5.30 1.39 -11.72
CA PRO A 32 5.97 0.94 -10.52
C PRO A 32 6.71 -0.38 -10.77
N VAL A 33 8.02 -0.40 -10.47
CA VAL A 33 8.87 -1.59 -10.57
C VAL A 33 8.38 -2.70 -9.62
N LYS A 34 7.84 -2.31 -8.47
CA LYS A 34 7.24 -3.21 -7.48
C LYS A 34 5.80 -2.79 -7.22
N LYS A 35 4.87 -3.70 -7.49
CA LYS A 35 3.46 -3.44 -7.24
C LYS A 35 3.17 -3.33 -5.74
N GLY A 36 2.44 -2.31 -5.32
CA GLY A 36 2.13 -1.99 -3.93
C GLY A 36 3.23 -1.24 -3.19
N GLY A 37 4.32 -0.88 -3.88
CA GLY A 37 5.46 -0.15 -3.30
C GLY A 37 6.25 -0.97 -2.28
N GLU A 38 7.17 -0.31 -1.59
CA GLU A 38 7.93 -0.87 -0.48
C GLU A 38 7.89 0.08 0.71
N TYR A 39 7.54 -0.45 1.88
CA TYR A 39 7.63 0.34 3.10
C TYR A 39 9.08 0.47 3.52
N LEU A 40 9.49 1.70 3.85
CA LEU A 40 10.84 1.96 4.35
C LEU A 40 11.11 1.28 5.70
N ASP A 41 10.04 1.02 6.48
CA ASP A 41 10.10 0.28 7.72
C ASP A 41 9.03 -0.85 7.71
N PRO A 42 9.41 -2.09 7.35
CA PRO A 42 8.46 -3.18 7.16
C PRO A 42 7.80 -3.66 8.47
N GLU A 43 8.49 -3.52 9.61
CA GLU A 43 7.94 -3.90 10.92
C GLU A 43 6.83 -2.95 11.35
N THR A 44 7.08 -1.63 11.24
CA THR A 44 6.08 -0.59 11.54
C THR A 44 4.91 -0.69 10.55
N ALA A 45 5.17 -0.97 9.28
CA ALA A 45 4.13 -1.16 8.27
C ALA A 45 3.17 -2.29 8.63
N LYS A 46 3.70 -3.45 9.03
CA LYS A 46 2.89 -4.60 9.41
C LYS A 46 1.98 -4.27 10.59
N ALA A 47 2.52 -3.66 11.65
CA ALA A 47 1.74 -3.29 12.83
C ALA A 47 0.61 -2.30 12.50
N ALA A 48 0.87 -1.34 11.62
CA ALA A 48 -0.15 -0.37 11.23
C ALA A 48 -1.19 -0.94 10.25
N ILE A 49 -0.81 -1.88 9.37
CA ILE A 49 -1.77 -2.61 8.53
C ILE A 49 -2.74 -3.41 9.42
N GLU A 50 -2.22 -4.07 10.45
CA GLU A 50 -3.05 -4.79 11.44
C GLU A 50 -3.96 -3.83 12.24
N ALA A 51 -3.47 -2.63 12.58
CA ALA A 51 -4.28 -1.60 13.24
C ALA A 51 -5.43 -1.10 12.33
N VAL A 52 -5.15 -0.82 11.05
CA VAL A 52 -6.15 -0.38 10.07
C VAL A 52 -7.19 -1.47 9.79
N ALA A 53 -6.78 -2.73 9.64
CA ALA A 53 -7.68 -3.86 9.46
C ALA A 53 -8.67 -4.05 10.63
N ASN A 54 -8.27 -3.63 11.84
CA ASN A 54 -9.13 -3.66 13.03
C ASN A 54 -9.99 -2.39 13.19
N GLN A 55 -9.61 -1.27 12.56
CA GLN A 55 -10.37 -0.01 12.62
C GLN A 55 -11.72 -0.10 11.89
N GLY A 56 -11.83 -0.94 10.86
CA GLY A 56 -13.09 -1.21 10.13
C GLY A 56 -14.09 -2.13 10.85
N LYS A 57 -13.77 -2.65 12.05
CA LYS A 57 -14.61 -3.60 12.80
C LYS A 57 -15.49 -2.96 13.89
N LYS A 58 -15.85 -1.67 13.77
CA LYS A 58 -16.78 -1.00 14.70
C LYS A 58 -18.16 -0.81 14.09
#